data_AF-M1LW75-F1
#
_entry.id   AF-M1LW75-F1
#
_cell.length_a   1.000
_cell.length_b   1.000
_cell.length_c   1.000
_cell.angle_alpha   90.00
_cell.angle_beta   90.00
_cell.angle_gamma   90.00
#
_symmetry.space_group_name_H-M   'P 1'
#
loop_
_entity.id
_entity.type
_entity.pdbx_description
1 polymer ?
#
loop_
_entity_poly.entity_id
_entity_poly.type
_entity_poly.pdbx_seq_one_letter_code
_entity_poly.pdbx_strand_id
1 'polypeptide(L)'
;ASPACTELEVVMLDWLGQMLGLPNEFLARSGGEAGGVIQGTASEATLVALLGAKNRQILRVKEQHPEWTDIEINSKLVGYCNKQAHSSVERAGLLGGVKLRHLKPDSKRRLRGDTLREAIEEDIRNGLIPFYVVATLGTTSSCAFDVLEEIGPVCKDHDIWLHVDAAYAGSAFICPEYRYLMKGIELVDS
;
A
#
# COMPACT_ATOMS: atom_id res chain seq x y z
N ALA A 1 1.97 -2.15 -32.76
CA ALA A 1 2.16 -1.19 -31.66
C ALA A 1 1.09 -0.11 -31.77
N SER A 2 0.49 0.31 -30.65
CA SER A 2 -0.51 1.40 -30.61
C SER A 2 -0.03 2.49 -29.65
N PRO A 3 0.79 3.45 -30.11
CA PRO A 3 1.40 4.47 -29.22
C PRO A 3 0.35 5.28 -28.44
N ALA A 4 -0.75 5.64 -29.12
CA ALA A 4 -1.85 6.38 -28.51
C ALA A 4 -2.52 5.65 -27.35
N CYS A 5 -2.51 4.31 -27.33
CA CYS A 5 -3.08 3.52 -26.23
C CYS A 5 -2.35 3.81 -24.91
N THR A 6 -1.02 3.87 -24.96
CA THR A 6 -0.18 4.12 -23.78
C THR A 6 -0.12 5.61 -23.43
N GLU A 7 0.10 6.48 -24.43
CA GLU A 7 0.25 7.92 -24.16
C GLU A 7 -1.05 8.54 -23.62
N LEU A 8 -2.21 8.13 -24.15
CA LEU A 8 -3.49 8.63 -23.65
C LEU A 8 -3.72 8.21 -22.20
N GLU A 9 -3.40 6.97 -21.85
CA GLU A 9 -3.54 6.47 -20.46
C GLU A 9 -2.74 7.31 -19.48
N VAL A 10 -1.47 7.59 -19.80
CA VAL A 10 -0.59 8.42 -18.96
C VAL A 10 -1.20 9.81 -18.73
N VAL A 11 -1.68 10.47 -19.80
CA VAL A 11 -2.30 11.81 -19.68
C VAL A 11 -3.60 11.76 -18.87
N MET A 12 -4.44 10.73 -19.06
CA MET A 12 -5.70 10.58 -18.32
C MET A 12 -5.45 10.36 -16.82
N LEU A 13 -4.44 9.57 -16.47
CA LEU A 13 -4.11 9.31 -15.07
C LEU A 13 -3.44 10.51 -14.39
N ASP A 14 -2.69 11.32 -15.14
CA ASP A 14 -2.23 12.62 -14.64
C ASP A 14 -3.39 13.58 -14.37
N TRP A 15 -4.41 13.60 -15.24
CA TRP A 15 -5.62 14.40 -15.00
C TRP A 15 -6.38 13.89 -13.78
N LEU A 16 -6.55 12.59 -13.64
CA LEU A 16 -7.21 11.99 -12.48
C LEU A 16 -6.45 12.29 -11.18
N GLY A 17 -5.12 12.13 -11.17
CA GLY A 17 -4.29 12.44 -10.01
C GLY A 17 -4.40 13.91 -9.58
N GLN A 18 -4.42 14.84 -10.54
CA GLN A 18 -4.68 16.26 -10.27
C GLN A 18 -6.09 16.51 -9.73
N MET A 19 -7.11 15.84 -10.28
CA MET A 19 -8.49 15.94 -9.79
C MET A 19 -8.62 15.42 -8.36
N LEU A 20 -7.94 14.34 -8.01
CA LEU A 20 -7.91 13.79 -6.65
C LEU A 20 -7.11 14.67 -5.69
N GLY A 21 -6.18 15.48 -6.19
CA GLY A 21 -5.23 16.24 -5.38
C GLY A 21 -4.10 15.38 -4.83
N LEU A 22 -3.65 14.38 -5.60
CA LEU A 22 -2.49 13.56 -5.25
C LEU A 22 -1.18 14.38 -5.28
N PRO A 23 -0.17 13.98 -4.49
CA PRO A 23 1.17 14.54 -4.57
C PRO A 23 1.74 14.48 -5.99
N ASN A 24 2.57 15.46 -6.37
CA ASN A 24 3.14 15.56 -7.72
C ASN A 24 4.02 14.37 -8.07
N GLU A 25 4.60 13.72 -7.06
CA GLU A 25 5.43 12.54 -7.17
C GLU A 25 4.69 11.37 -7.85
N PHE A 26 3.36 11.30 -7.76
CA PHE A 26 2.56 10.29 -8.45
C PHE A 26 2.22 10.64 -9.91
N LEU A 27 2.52 11.87 -10.35
CA LEU A 27 2.14 12.36 -11.68
C LEU A 27 3.31 12.23 -12.65
N ALA A 28 3.10 11.57 -13.78
CA ALA A 28 4.12 11.38 -14.81
C ALA A 28 4.62 12.73 -15.36
N ARG A 29 3.73 13.73 -15.49
CA ARG A 29 4.08 15.11 -15.88
C ARG A 29 5.08 15.82 -14.96
N SER A 30 5.35 15.30 -13.77
CA SER A 30 6.36 15.88 -12.87
C SER A 30 7.79 15.65 -13.37
N GLY A 31 7.99 14.70 -14.29
CA GLY A 31 9.31 14.26 -14.75
C GLY A 31 10.04 13.35 -13.75
N GLY A 32 9.35 12.90 -12.70
CA GLY A 32 9.85 11.89 -11.76
C GLY A 32 9.81 10.46 -12.32
N GLU A 33 10.08 9.50 -11.45
CA GLU A 33 10.16 8.07 -11.80
C GLU A 33 8.81 7.33 -11.67
N ALA A 34 7.76 8.02 -11.25
CA ALA A 34 6.44 7.46 -10.96
C ALA A 34 5.34 7.99 -11.91
N GLY A 35 4.18 7.33 -11.86
CA GLY A 35 3.03 7.62 -12.70
C GLY A 35 1.87 6.67 -12.40
N GLY A 36 0.72 6.91 -13.02
CA GLY A 36 -0.43 6.02 -12.94
C GLY A 36 -0.43 4.92 -14.02
N VAL A 37 -1.12 3.82 -13.73
CA VAL A 37 -1.50 2.78 -14.72
C VAL A 37 -2.93 2.30 -14.47
N ILE A 38 -3.68 1.97 -15.52
CA ILE A 38 -5.01 1.36 -15.39
C ILE A 38 -4.85 -0.13 -15.09
N GLN A 39 -5.42 -0.57 -13.96
CA GLN A 39 -5.53 -1.98 -13.59
C GLN A 39 -6.95 -2.50 -13.88
N GLY A 40 -7.10 -3.81 -14.06
CA GLY A 40 -8.42 -4.42 -14.29
C GLY A 40 -9.32 -4.34 -13.05
N THR A 41 -8.73 -4.47 -11.86
CA THR A 41 -9.44 -4.31 -10.58
C THR A 41 -8.53 -3.76 -9.47
N ALA A 42 -9.12 -3.22 -8.39
CA ALA A 42 -8.39 -2.91 -7.17
C ALA A 42 -7.72 -4.16 -6.54
N SER A 43 -8.32 -5.35 -6.73
CA SER A 43 -7.73 -6.60 -6.25
C SER A 43 -6.41 -6.95 -6.95
N GLU A 44 -6.36 -6.71 -8.26
CA GLU A 44 -5.13 -6.86 -9.05
C GLU A 44 -4.10 -5.79 -8.67
N ALA A 45 -4.53 -4.52 -8.49
CA ALA A 45 -3.65 -3.45 -8.04
C ALA A 45 -2.97 -3.76 -6.70
N THR A 46 -3.73 -4.23 -5.71
CA THR A 46 -3.17 -4.66 -4.41
C THR A 46 -2.18 -5.82 -4.55
N LEU A 47 -2.45 -6.78 -5.44
CA LEU A 47 -1.50 -7.87 -5.72
C LEU A 47 -0.23 -7.36 -6.39
N VAL A 48 -0.34 -6.46 -7.37
CA VAL A 48 0.81 -5.85 -8.06
C VAL A 48 1.69 -5.09 -7.07
N ALA A 49 1.09 -4.26 -6.21
CA ALA A 49 1.81 -3.54 -5.16
C ALA A 49 2.52 -4.50 -4.19
N LEU A 50 1.83 -5.57 -3.74
CA LEU A 50 2.44 -6.60 -2.89
C LEU A 50 3.63 -7.29 -3.54
N LEU A 51 3.52 -7.65 -4.83
CA LEU A 51 4.60 -8.30 -5.57
C LEU A 51 5.80 -7.36 -5.77
N GLY A 52 5.55 -6.09 -6.05
CA GLY A 52 6.59 -5.05 -6.13
C GLY A 52 7.32 -4.87 -4.79
N ALA A 53 6.57 -4.72 -3.70
CA ALA A 53 7.10 -4.62 -2.34
C ALA A 53 7.91 -5.85 -1.94
N LYS A 54 7.39 -7.05 -2.24
CA LYS A 54 8.06 -8.33 -1.99
C LYS A 54 9.40 -8.40 -2.72
N ASN A 55 9.41 -8.09 -4.02
CA ASN A 55 10.64 -8.15 -4.82
C ASN A 55 11.67 -7.13 -4.33
N ARG A 56 11.25 -5.89 -4.04
CA ARG A 56 12.10 -4.85 -3.42
C ARG A 56 12.75 -5.37 -2.13
N GLN A 57 11.96 -5.97 -1.25
CA GLN A 57 12.47 -6.44 0.04
C GLN A 57 13.37 -7.66 -0.07
N ILE A 58 13.07 -8.61 -0.97
CA ILE A 58 13.94 -9.77 -1.20
C ILE A 58 15.33 -9.31 -1.65
N LEU A 59 15.40 -8.39 -2.62
CA LEU A 59 16.68 -7.86 -3.12
C LEU A 59 17.48 -7.18 -2.00
N ARG A 60 16.83 -6.32 -1.20
CA ARG A 60 17.47 -5.63 -0.07
C ARG A 60 18.00 -6.57 0.99
N VAL A 61 17.21 -7.57 1.39
CA VAL A 61 17.64 -8.55 2.39
C VAL A 61 18.80 -9.39 1.85
N LYS A 62 18.79 -9.73 0.56
CA LYS A 62 19.85 -10.51 -0.08
C LYS A 62 21.17 -9.75 -0.20
N GLU A 63 21.12 -8.42 -0.33
CA GLU A 63 22.33 -7.58 -0.24
C GLU A 63 22.96 -7.63 1.16
N GLN A 64 22.14 -7.74 2.21
CA GLN A 64 22.59 -7.80 3.61
C GLN A 64 22.95 -9.22 4.06
N HIS A 65 22.29 -10.23 3.48
CA HIS A 65 22.43 -11.66 3.76
C HIS A 65 22.58 -12.46 2.46
N PRO A 66 23.74 -12.38 1.77
CA PRO A 66 23.94 -13.06 0.48
C PRO A 66 23.86 -14.59 0.56
N GLU A 67 24.01 -15.15 1.77
CA GLU A 67 23.93 -16.57 2.05
C GLU A 67 22.49 -17.11 2.17
N TRP A 68 21.50 -16.23 2.34
CA TRP A 68 20.10 -16.64 2.41
C TRP A 68 19.52 -16.84 1.01
N THR A 69 18.78 -17.93 0.85
CA THR A 69 18.00 -18.19 -0.37
C THR A 69 16.75 -17.32 -0.42
N ASP A 70 16.23 -17.08 -1.63
CA ASP A 70 14.98 -16.33 -1.82
C ASP A 70 13.80 -16.97 -1.08
N ILE A 71 13.81 -18.31 -0.92
CA ILE A 71 12.80 -19.06 -0.19
C ILE A 71 12.87 -18.76 1.32
N GLU A 72 14.08 -18.74 1.89
CA GLU A 72 14.29 -18.42 3.31
C GLU A 72 13.86 -16.99 3.61
N ILE A 73 14.25 -16.03 2.77
CA ILE A 73 13.85 -14.62 2.90
C ILE A 73 12.32 -14.53 2.82
N ASN A 74 11.70 -15.11 1.79
CA ASN A 74 10.26 -15.07 1.61
C ASN A 74 9.49 -15.68 2.80
N SER A 75 10.01 -16.74 3.41
CA SER A 75 9.38 -17.38 4.57
C SER A 75 9.32 -16.47 5.82
N LYS A 76 10.16 -15.43 5.87
CA LYS A 76 10.23 -14.45 6.94
C LYS A 76 9.41 -13.19 6.66
N LEU A 77 9.03 -12.93 5.41
CA LEU A 77 8.25 -11.75 5.05
C LEU A 77 6.86 -11.77 5.70
N VAL A 78 6.47 -10.63 6.28
CA VAL A 78 5.13 -10.41 6.84
C VAL A 78 4.60 -9.03 6.43
N GLY A 79 3.35 -9.02 5.95
CA GLY A 79 2.60 -7.79 5.67
C GLY A 79 1.41 -7.62 6.62
N TYR A 80 0.82 -6.43 6.62
CA TYR A 80 -0.22 -6.05 7.57
C TYR A 80 -1.39 -5.35 6.89
N CYS A 81 -2.57 -5.52 7.45
CA CYS A 81 -3.76 -4.78 7.05
C CYS A 81 -4.74 -4.65 8.23
N ASN A 82 -5.69 -3.75 8.12
CA ASN A 82 -6.84 -3.71 9.02
C ASN A 82 -7.62 -5.03 8.92
N LYS A 83 -8.13 -5.58 10.03
CA LYS A 83 -9.06 -6.72 10.02
C LYS A 83 -10.34 -6.47 9.19
N GLN A 84 -10.65 -5.22 8.86
CA GLN A 84 -11.73 -4.82 7.97
C GLN A 84 -11.31 -4.55 6.52
N ALA A 85 -10.04 -4.79 6.18
CA ALA A 85 -9.58 -4.72 4.81
C ALA A 85 -10.40 -5.68 3.93
N HIS A 86 -10.54 -5.33 2.66
CA HIS A 86 -11.25 -6.17 1.71
C HIS A 86 -10.54 -7.53 1.53
N SER A 87 -11.30 -8.59 1.22
CA SER A 87 -10.77 -9.95 1.06
C SER A 87 -9.71 -10.08 -0.05
N SER A 88 -9.61 -9.07 -0.93
CA SER A 88 -8.54 -8.95 -1.92
C SER A 88 -7.15 -8.91 -1.30
N VAL A 89 -7.00 -8.32 -0.11
CA VAL A 89 -5.70 -8.24 0.57
C VAL A 89 -5.26 -9.63 1.00
N GLU A 90 -6.15 -10.41 1.63
CA GLU A 90 -5.88 -11.81 1.98
C GLU A 90 -5.56 -12.65 0.74
N ARG A 91 -6.32 -12.47 -0.34
CA ARG A 91 -6.06 -13.14 -1.62
C ARG A 91 -4.69 -12.76 -2.20
N ALA A 92 -4.29 -11.49 -2.08
CA ALA A 92 -2.97 -11.04 -2.53
C ALA A 92 -1.84 -11.69 -1.73
N GLY A 93 -1.98 -11.82 -0.39
CA GLY A 93 -1.00 -12.54 0.42
C GLY A 93 -0.91 -14.03 0.08
N LEU A 94 -2.06 -14.67 -0.14
CA LEU A 94 -2.12 -16.08 -0.57
C LEU A 94 -1.41 -16.30 -1.90
N LEU A 95 -1.73 -15.49 -2.92
CA LEU A 95 -1.12 -15.59 -4.26
C LEU A 95 0.35 -15.15 -4.26
N GLY A 96 0.70 -14.16 -3.43
CA GLY A 96 2.07 -13.70 -3.24
C GLY A 96 2.93 -14.65 -2.41
N GLY A 97 2.33 -15.65 -1.75
CA GLY A 97 3.03 -16.63 -0.92
C GLY A 97 3.74 -16.00 0.28
N VAL A 98 3.10 -15.02 0.93
CA VAL A 98 3.63 -14.27 2.08
C VAL A 98 2.67 -14.33 3.27
N LYS A 99 3.19 -14.11 4.48
CA LYS A 99 2.36 -14.01 5.68
C LYS A 99 1.64 -12.67 5.69
N LEU A 100 0.35 -12.66 6.03
CA LEU A 100 -0.41 -11.44 6.28
C LEU A 100 -1.03 -11.48 7.68
N ARG A 101 -0.80 -10.42 8.46
CA ARG A 101 -1.41 -10.21 9.77
C ARG A 101 -2.55 -9.21 9.68
N HIS A 102 -3.72 -9.63 10.13
CA HIS A 102 -4.90 -8.78 10.25
C HIS A 102 -4.89 -8.11 11.63
N LEU A 103 -4.71 -6.79 11.65
CA LEU A 103 -4.58 -6.00 12.86
C LEU A 103 -5.94 -5.53 13.37
N LYS A 104 -6.08 -5.52 14.70
CA LYS A 104 -7.33 -5.13 15.36
C LYS A 104 -7.55 -3.62 15.20
N PRO A 105 -8.67 -3.17 14.61
CA PRO A 105 -8.96 -1.75 14.51
C PRO A 105 -9.37 -1.14 15.86
N ASP A 106 -9.35 0.20 15.91
CA ASP A 106 -9.86 0.98 17.04
C ASP A 106 -11.39 0.92 17.18
N SER A 107 -11.95 1.62 18.17
CA SER A 107 -13.40 1.70 18.38
C SER A 107 -14.17 2.35 17.22
N LYS A 108 -13.48 3.09 16.34
CA LYS A 108 -14.04 3.68 15.10
C LYS A 108 -13.77 2.81 13.88
N ARG A 109 -13.25 1.58 14.07
CA ARG A 109 -12.98 0.59 13.03
C ARG A 109 -11.78 0.92 12.13
N ARG A 110 -10.88 1.78 12.59
CA ARG A 110 -9.71 2.26 11.85
C ARG A 110 -8.44 1.58 12.33
N LEU A 111 -7.51 1.31 11.43
CA LEU A 111 -6.14 0.98 11.79
C LEU A 111 -5.43 2.24 12.27
N ARG A 112 -4.65 2.08 13.34
CA ARG A 112 -3.93 3.14 14.04
C ARG A 112 -2.43 2.85 14.01
N GLY A 113 -1.62 3.89 14.08
CA GLY A 113 -0.16 3.77 13.99
C GLY A 113 0.47 3.03 15.17
N ASP A 114 -0.09 3.18 16.37
CA ASP A 114 0.34 2.45 17.58
C ASP A 114 0.12 0.94 17.43
N THR A 115 -1.08 0.51 17.03
CA THR A 115 -1.37 -0.91 16.76
C THR A 115 -0.43 -1.50 15.70
N LEU A 116 -0.14 -0.73 14.64
CA LEU A 116 0.77 -1.16 13.58
C LEU A 116 2.21 -1.29 14.11
N ARG A 117 2.69 -0.28 14.85
CA ARG A 117 4.05 -0.27 15.41
C ARG A 117 4.28 -1.43 16.38
N GLU A 118 3.33 -1.67 17.28
CA GLU A 118 3.41 -2.80 18.22
C GLU A 118 3.52 -4.14 17.50
N ALA A 119 2.72 -4.36 16.45
CA ALA A 119 2.75 -5.58 15.65
C ALA A 119 4.08 -5.75 14.89
N ILE A 120 4.59 -4.68 14.29
CA ILE A 120 5.89 -4.65 13.59
C ILE A 120 7.01 -5.01 14.55
N GLU A 121 7.08 -4.37 15.71
CA GLU A 121 8.14 -4.60 16.69
C GLU A 121 8.08 -6.03 17.26
N GLU A 122 6.89 -6.57 17.47
CA GLU A 122 6.70 -7.96 17.87
C GLU A 122 7.25 -8.92 16.81
N ASP A 123 6.92 -8.71 15.55
CA ASP A 123 7.36 -9.58 14.45
C ASP A 123 8.86 -9.48 14.19
N ILE A 124 9.46 -8.30 14.33
CA ILE A 124 10.92 -8.13 14.28
C ILE A 124 11.58 -8.92 15.41
N ARG A 125 11.06 -8.85 16.64
CA ARG A 125 11.57 -9.65 17.78
C ARG A 125 11.45 -11.16 17.54
N ASN A 126 10.43 -11.57 16.79
CA ASN A 126 10.22 -12.96 16.38
C ASN A 126 11.03 -13.38 15.14
N GLY A 127 11.90 -12.51 14.61
CA GLY A 127 12.77 -12.80 13.47
C GLY A 127 12.06 -12.80 12.11
N LEU A 128 10.89 -12.15 12.03
CA LEU A 128 10.19 -11.87 10.77
C LEU A 128 10.64 -10.52 10.20
N ILE A 129 10.31 -10.31 8.93
CA ILE A 129 10.70 -9.14 8.14
C ILE A 129 9.42 -8.43 7.69
N PRO A 130 8.99 -7.38 8.40
CA PRO A 130 7.96 -6.45 7.94
C PRO A 130 8.31 -5.90 6.56
N PHE A 131 7.37 -5.88 5.62
CA PHE A 131 7.66 -5.37 4.27
C PHE A 131 6.52 -4.65 3.56
N TYR A 132 5.26 -4.88 3.97
CA TYR A 132 4.10 -4.36 3.26
C TYR A 132 2.94 -4.03 4.21
N VAL A 133 2.30 -2.88 4.02
CA VAL A 133 1.10 -2.48 4.75
C VAL A 133 0.05 -2.03 3.75
N VAL A 134 -1.19 -2.49 3.93
CA VAL A 134 -2.36 -1.95 3.24
C VAL A 134 -3.18 -1.11 4.22
N ALA A 135 -3.27 0.19 3.94
CA ALA A 135 -4.19 1.10 4.61
C ALA A 135 -5.44 1.27 3.75
N THR A 136 -6.62 1.03 4.33
CA THR A 136 -7.89 1.12 3.61
C THR A 136 -8.58 2.46 3.90
N LEU A 137 -8.82 3.25 2.85
CA LEU A 137 -9.63 4.46 2.89
C LEU A 137 -11.03 4.13 2.36
N GLY A 138 -11.96 3.84 3.27
CA GLY A 138 -13.32 3.41 2.94
C GLY A 138 -13.49 1.89 2.96
N THR A 139 -13.39 1.28 4.15
CA THR A 139 -13.55 -0.18 4.32
C THR A 139 -14.92 -0.68 3.83
N THR A 140 -14.96 -1.89 3.29
CA THR A 140 -16.18 -2.46 2.70
C THR A 140 -17.33 -2.58 3.69
N SER A 141 -17.03 -2.93 4.95
CA SER A 141 -18.06 -3.20 5.96
C SER A 141 -18.82 -1.95 6.41
N SER A 142 -18.16 -0.79 6.39
CA SER A 142 -18.69 0.39 7.08
C SER A 142 -18.14 1.74 6.65
N CYS A 143 -17.37 1.77 5.57
CA CYS A 143 -16.69 2.96 5.06
C CYS A 143 -15.84 3.66 6.13
N ALA A 144 -15.07 2.87 6.91
CA ALA A 144 -14.09 3.42 7.85
C ALA A 144 -12.80 3.79 7.11
N PHE A 145 -12.03 4.73 7.67
CA PHE A 145 -10.79 5.23 7.07
C PHE A 145 -9.64 4.99 8.03
N ASP A 146 -8.66 4.20 7.60
CA ASP A 146 -7.42 4.01 8.35
C ASP A 146 -6.66 5.33 8.49
N VAL A 147 -5.93 5.50 9.61
CA VAL A 147 -5.33 6.80 9.96
C VAL A 147 -3.95 6.93 9.30
N LEU A 148 -3.93 7.34 8.03
CA LEU A 148 -2.70 7.47 7.23
C LEU A 148 -1.64 8.38 7.85
N GLU A 149 -2.03 9.48 8.47
CA GLU A 149 -1.11 10.39 9.17
C GLU A 149 -0.35 9.70 10.33
N GLU A 150 -0.86 8.60 10.86
CA GLU A 150 -0.19 7.78 11.88
C GLU A 150 0.55 6.57 11.26
N ILE A 151 -0.04 5.94 10.24
CA ILE A 151 0.49 4.73 9.59
C ILE A 151 1.71 5.06 8.72
N GLY A 152 1.66 6.16 7.97
CA GLY A 152 2.73 6.60 7.07
C GLY A 152 4.09 6.75 7.75
N PRO A 153 4.19 7.50 8.87
CA PRO A 153 5.45 7.62 9.60
C PRO A 153 5.98 6.28 10.10
N VAL A 154 5.11 5.38 10.58
CA VAL A 154 5.50 4.03 11.02
C VAL A 154 6.09 3.23 9.85
N CYS A 155 5.45 3.25 8.68
CA CYS A 155 5.96 2.56 7.50
C CYS A 155 7.32 3.12 7.07
N LYS A 156 7.47 4.44 7.09
CA LYS A 156 8.72 5.12 6.75
C LYS A 156 9.85 4.81 7.73
N ASP A 157 9.59 4.83 9.03
CA ASP A 157 10.58 4.52 10.09
C ASP A 157 11.16 3.10 9.94
N HIS A 158 10.35 2.18 9.42
CA HIS A 158 10.70 0.77 9.24
C HIS A 158 10.98 0.38 7.78
N ASP A 159 11.00 1.35 6.85
CA ASP A 159 11.24 1.14 5.41
C ASP A 159 10.29 0.10 4.75
N ILE A 160 9.04 0.11 5.21
CA ILE A 160 7.95 -0.78 4.76
C ILE A 160 7.19 -0.10 3.63
N TRP A 161 6.84 -0.87 2.60
CA TRP A 161 5.98 -0.38 1.51
C TRP A 161 4.55 -0.14 2.01
N LEU A 162 4.03 1.07 1.83
CA LEU A 162 2.66 1.43 2.17
C LEU A 162 1.80 1.52 0.91
N HIS A 163 0.77 0.68 0.83
CA HIS A 163 -0.26 0.73 -0.20
C HIS A 163 -1.57 1.27 0.36
N VAL A 164 -2.25 2.13 -0.40
CA VAL A 164 -3.59 2.63 -0.10
C VAL A 164 -4.64 1.93 -0.97
N ASP A 165 -5.56 1.22 -0.33
CA ASP A 165 -6.80 0.77 -0.96
C ASP A 165 -7.91 1.80 -0.72
N ALA A 166 -8.23 2.57 -1.76
CA ALA A 166 -9.33 3.53 -1.77
C ALA A 166 -10.42 3.18 -2.81
N ALA A 167 -10.66 1.89 -3.06
CA ALA A 167 -11.49 1.40 -4.17
C ALA A 167 -12.87 2.08 -4.29
N TYR A 168 -13.52 2.36 -3.16
CA TYR A 168 -14.80 3.06 -3.12
C TYR A 168 -14.65 4.56 -2.83
N ALA A 169 -13.99 4.93 -1.74
CA ALA A 169 -13.95 6.33 -1.29
C ALA A 169 -13.04 7.23 -2.13
N GLY A 170 -12.14 6.66 -2.94
CA GLY A 170 -11.20 7.41 -3.77
C GLY A 170 -11.89 8.43 -4.68
N SER A 171 -13.03 8.09 -5.26
CA SER A 171 -13.79 9.02 -6.11
C SER A 171 -14.28 10.27 -5.35
N ALA A 172 -14.50 10.20 -4.03
CA ALA A 172 -14.91 11.35 -3.25
C ALA A 172 -13.81 12.41 -3.14
N PHE A 173 -12.54 12.04 -3.31
CA PHE A 173 -11.41 12.97 -3.19
C PHE A 173 -11.28 13.95 -4.37
N ILE A 174 -12.09 13.79 -5.43
CA ILE A 174 -12.24 14.85 -6.42
C ILE A 174 -12.85 16.12 -5.81
N CYS A 175 -13.66 15.95 -4.75
CA CYS A 175 -14.26 17.04 -4.00
C CYS A 175 -13.31 17.46 -2.86
N PRO A 176 -12.79 18.70 -2.86
CA PRO A 176 -11.82 19.16 -1.87
C PRO A 176 -12.26 18.98 -0.41
N GLU A 177 -13.54 19.06 -0.13
CA GLU A 177 -14.13 18.91 1.21
C GLU A 177 -13.96 17.50 1.81
N TYR A 178 -13.64 16.47 1.01
CA TYR A 178 -13.36 15.11 1.50
C TYR A 178 -11.88 14.76 1.56
N ARG A 179 -10.98 15.60 1.00
CA ARG A 179 -9.54 15.31 0.92
C ARG A 179 -8.84 15.24 2.27
N TYR A 180 -9.44 15.76 3.34
CA TYR A 180 -8.89 15.59 4.69
C TYR A 180 -8.81 14.11 5.12
N LEU A 181 -9.60 13.23 4.49
CA LEU A 181 -9.62 11.78 4.76
C LEU A 181 -8.40 11.04 4.21
N MET A 182 -7.62 11.64 3.31
CA MET A 182 -6.38 11.09 2.77
C MET A 182 -5.13 11.81 3.31
N LYS A 183 -5.24 12.54 4.43
CA LYS A 183 -4.09 13.19 5.06
C LYS A 183 -3.01 12.16 5.42
N GLY A 184 -1.78 12.34 4.91
CA GLY A 184 -0.68 11.37 4.99
C GLY A 184 -0.39 10.64 3.67
N ILE A 185 -1.13 10.93 2.59
CA ILE A 185 -0.93 10.34 1.25
C ILE A 185 0.48 10.56 0.68
N GLU A 186 1.20 11.59 1.14
CA GLU A 186 2.58 11.89 0.75
C GLU A 186 3.61 10.85 1.24
N LEU A 187 3.21 9.93 2.10
CA LEU A 187 4.07 8.85 2.64
C LEU A 187 3.74 7.48 2.02
N VAL A 188 2.89 7.44 1.00
CA VAL A 188 2.39 6.21 0.37
C VAL A 188 3.25 5.86 -0.84
N ASP A 189 3.50 4.56 -1.06
CA ASP A 189 4.25 4.07 -2.22
C ASP A 189 3.31 3.74 -3.41
N SER A 190 2.05 3.37 -3.17
CA SER A 190 1.09 2.96 -4.21
C SER A 190 -0.38 3.09 -3.83
#